data_AF-A0A0H3IER1-F1
#
_entry.id   AF-A0A0H3IER1-F1
#
_cell.length_a   1.000
_cell.length_b   1.000
_cell.length_c   1.000
_cell.angle_alpha   90.00
_cell.angle_beta   90.00
_cell.angle_gamma   90.00
#
_symmetry.space_group_name_H-M   'P 1'
#
loop_
_entity.id
_entity.type
_entity.pdbx_description
1 polymer ?
#
loop_
_entity_poly.entity_id
_entity_poly.type
_entity_poly.pdbx_seq_one_letter_code
_entity_poly.pdbx_strand_id
1 'polypeptide(L)'
;MIRKDSNDVYDIKIVALYWDNIDIRLVDSQRKVFEKFGFHIEQQNIHDMDHGVWMTDILDNTPENDVVIIVDIDCIPLNANAVKKAIISARNGHIYGCAQSANHIDINYIYAAPMFLALTGKTWRGVGRPTLLANKEFDVGGKLTLVAKNAGYSVDLVYPTDYAVPKWLLGDSHVYGLFTIYNNDYLHLFESRNKFLIECFIDLSDEIIQIGDNIDSRKHVIKASIESHNTYLKNYLDKKSILGKIKREWSRFKKRRLVKND
;
A
#
# COMPACT_ATOMS: atom_id res chain seq x y z
N MET A 1 -17.06 -1.80 -42.29
CA MET A 1 -16.62 -0.47 -41.81
C MET A 1 -17.21 -0.28 -40.42
N ILE A 2 -16.48 -0.76 -39.41
CA ILE A 2 -16.93 -0.78 -38.01
C ILE A 2 -16.65 0.61 -37.45
N ARG A 3 -17.69 1.27 -36.92
CA ARG A 3 -17.57 2.55 -36.23
C ARG A 3 -16.64 2.36 -35.04
N LYS A 4 -15.51 3.08 -35.04
CA LYS A 4 -14.78 3.44 -33.83
C LYS A 4 -15.75 4.33 -33.04
N ASP A 5 -16.30 3.82 -31.95
CA ASP A 5 -17.01 4.68 -31.01
C ASP A 5 -15.99 5.63 -30.38
N SER A 6 -16.00 6.86 -30.91
CA SER A 6 -15.41 8.03 -30.27
C SER A 6 -16.39 8.51 -29.20
N ASN A 7 -16.01 8.37 -27.92
CA ASN A 7 -16.23 9.34 -26.82
C ASN A 7 -16.20 8.63 -25.46
N ASP A 8 -15.02 8.63 -24.82
CA ASP A 8 -14.80 8.79 -23.37
C ASP A 8 -13.32 8.46 -23.05
N VAL A 9 -12.40 9.30 -23.53
CA VAL A 9 -11.01 9.27 -23.04
C VAL A 9 -10.98 10.15 -21.80
N TYR A 10 -11.53 9.65 -20.70
CA TYR A 10 -11.19 10.20 -19.38
C TYR A 10 -9.86 9.61 -18.97
N ASP A 11 -8.90 10.47 -18.66
CA ASP A 11 -7.55 10.05 -18.31
C ASP A 11 -7.55 9.40 -16.91
N ILE A 12 -6.88 8.26 -16.83
CA ILE A 12 -6.65 7.55 -15.58
C ILE A 12 -5.21 7.84 -15.18
N LYS A 13 -5.01 8.41 -13.99
CA LYS A 13 -3.69 8.67 -13.43
C LYS A 13 -3.44 7.71 -12.27
N ILE A 14 -2.47 6.82 -12.41
CA ILE A 14 -2.01 5.95 -11.31
C ILE A 14 -0.67 6.47 -10.84
N VAL A 15 -0.52 6.74 -9.55
CA VAL A 15 0.69 7.34 -8.98
C VAL A 15 1.16 6.60 -7.74
N ALA A 16 2.48 6.57 -7.54
CA ALA A 16 3.11 6.11 -6.31
C ALA A 16 4.27 7.03 -5.90
N LEU A 17 4.44 7.26 -4.61
CA LEU A 17 5.58 7.96 -4.02
C LEU A 17 6.57 6.96 -3.44
N TYR A 18 7.86 7.20 -3.62
CA TYR A 18 8.90 6.46 -2.92
C TYR A 18 10.12 7.33 -2.58
N TRP A 19 10.89 6.87 -1.61
CA TRP A 19 12.13 7.50 -1.15
C TRP A 19 13.35 6.69 -1.56
N ASP A 20 14.54 7.26 -1.39
CA ASP A 20 15.82 6.68 -1.83
C ASP A 20 16.21 5.38 -1.13
N ASN A 21 15.59 5.09 0.01
CA ASN A 21 15.86 3.88 0.79
C ASN A 21 15.05 2.65 0.33
N ILE A 22 14.14 2.81 -0.64
CA ILE A 22 13.33 1.72 -1.18
C ILE A 22 14.17 0.86 -2.13
N ASP A 23 14.00 -0.47 -2.06
CA ASP A 23 14.64 -1.40 -2.98
C ASP A 23 14.11 -1.18 -4.40
N ILE A 24 14.99 -0.79 -5.32
CA ILE A 24 14.61 -0.46 -6.70
C ILE A 24 13.97 -1.66 -7.45
N ARG A 25 14.25 -2.90 -7.02
CA ARG A 25 13.62 -4.09 -7.60
C ARG A 25 12.12 -4.14 -7.28
N LEU A 26 11.72 -3.65 -6.12
CA LEU A 26 10.31 -3.55 -5.73
C LEU A 26 9.59 -2.49 -6.57
N VAL A 27 10.23 -1.32 -6.77
CA VAL A 27 9.74 -0.25 -7.66
C VAL A 27 9.52 -0.79 -9.08
N ASP A 28 10.53 -1.46 -9.63
CA ASP A 28 10.49 -2.05 -10.98
C ASP A 28 9.42 -3.16 -11.11
N SER A 29 9.28 -4.00 -10.09
CA SER A 29 8.28 -5.08 -10.06
C SER A 29 6.86 -4.51 -10.06
N GLN A 30 6.58 -3.50 -9.22
CA GLN A 30 5.28 -2.83 -9.21
C GLN A 30 4.94 -2.28 -10.59
N ARG A 31 5.85 -1.52 -11.21
CA ARG A 31 5.65 -0.93 -12.53
C ARG A 31 5.30 -1.99 -13.58
N LYS A 32 6.07 -3.08 -13.64
CA LYS A 32 5.85 -4.17 -14.60
C LYS A 32 4.50 -4.87 -14.39
N VAL A 33 4.03 -5.00 -13.15
CA VAL A 33 2.70 -5.58 -12.86
C VAL A 33 1.58 -4.69 -13.40
N PHE A 34 1.65 -3.38 -13.18
CA PHE A 34 0.66 -2.45 -13.77
C PHE A 34 0.70 -2.47 -15.30
N GLU A 35 1.89 -2.44 -15.90
CA GLU A 35 2.09 -2.52 -17.35
C GLU A 35 1.53 -3.82 -17.93
N LYS A 36 1.75 -4.96 -17.25
CA LYS A 36 1.18 -6.27 -17.62
C LYS A 36 -0.35 -6.22 -17.73
N PHE A 37 -1.01 -5.48 -16.86
CA PHE A 37 -2.46 -5.29 -16.89
C PHE A 37 -2.93 -4.14 -17.79
N GLY A 38 -2.02 -3.51 -18.53
CA GLY A 38 -2.33 -2.44 -19.48
C GLY A 38 -2.52 -1.07 -18.85
N PHE A 39 -1.97 -0.84 -17.64
CA PHE A 39 -2.04 0.44 -16.95
C PHE A 39 -0.65 1.05 -16.82
N HIS A 40 -0.57 2.36 -17.07
CA HIS A 40 0.63 3.13 -16.77
C HIS A 40 0.59 3.61 -15.32
N ILE A 41 1.71 3.47 -14.61
CA ILE A 41 1.91 4.02 -13.27
C ILE A 41 3.08 5.00 -13.27
N GLU A 42 2.84 6.20 -12.74
CA GLU A 42 3.83 7.24 -12.53
C GLU A 42 4.42 7.10 -11.11
N GLN A 43 5.66 6.65 -11.02
CA GLN A 43 6.37 6.49 -9.75
C GLN A 43 7.30 7.68 -9.52
N GLN A 44 7.08 8.43 -8.44
CA GLN A 44 7.84 9.63 -8.11
C GLN A 44 8.84 9.35 -6.96
N ASN A 45 10.13 9.49 -7.24
CA ASN A 45 11.18 9.47 -6.23
C ASN A 45 11.34 10.89 -5.67
N ILE A 46 10.87 11.13 -4.44
CA ILE A 46 11.01 12.43 -3.77
C ILE A 46 11.39 12.16 -2.31
N HIS A 47 12.69 12.17 -2.02
CA HIS A 47 13.22 11.92 -0.69
C HIS A 47 12.68 12.94 0.34
N ASP A 48 12.37 12.47 1.54
CA ASP A 48 11.80 13.25 2.67
C ASP A 48 10.46 13.96 2.39
N MET A 49 9.79 13.64 1.27
CA MET A 49 8.44 14.15 1.01
C MET A 49 7.42 13.52 1.96
N ASP A 50 6.66 14.36 2.66
CA ASP A 50 5.53 13.90 3.46
C ASP A 50 4.41 13.35 2.57
N HIS A 51 3.97 12.13 2.87
CA HIS A 51 3.01 11.41 2.03
C HIS A 51 1.66 12.14 1.94
N GLY A 52 1.17 12.72 3.04
CA GLY A 52 -0.11 13.45 3.04
C GLY A 52 -0.05 14.77 2.26
N VAL A 53 1.09 15.48 2.31
CA VAL A 53 1.33 16.66 1.46
C VAL A 53 1.33 16.27 -0.01
N TRP A 54 2.08 15.23 -0.36
CA TRP A 54 2.16 14.72 -1.73
C TRP A 54 0.80 14.30 -2.28
N MET A 55 0.03 13.51 -1.52
CA MET A 55 -1.33 13.11 -1.93
C MET A 55 -2.24 14.33 -2.17
N THR A 56 -2.13 15.35 -1.31
CA THR A 56 -2.93 16.57 -1.45
C THR A 56 -2.60 17.30 -2.74
N ASP A 57 -1.31 17.44 -3.08
CA ASP A 57 -0.86 18.05 -4.34
C ASP A 57 -1.36 17.26 -5.57
N ILE A 58 -1.24 15.94 -5.55
CA ILE A 58 -1.77 15.07 -6.62
C ILE A 58 -3.28 15.31 -6.83
N LEU A 59 -4.06 15.27 -5.75
CA LEU A 59 -5.52 15.36 -5.81
C LEU A 59 -6.00 16.76 -6.20
N ASP A 60 -5.34 17.80 -5.71
CA ASP A 60 -5.65 19.20 -6.04
C ASP A 60 -5.42 19.51 -7.52
N ASN A 61 -4.40 18.90 -8.12
CA ASN A 61 -4.07 19.06 -9.53
C ASN A 61 -4.79 18.06 -10.47
N THR A 62 -5.64 17.17 -9.93
CA THR A 62 -6.40 16.21 -10.76
C THR A 62 -7.65 16.87 -11.37
N PRO A 63 -7.82 16.85 -12.71
CA PRO A 63 -9.02 17.35 -13.38
C PRO A 63 -10.32 16.69 -12.89
N GLU A 64 -11.46 17.35 -13.08
CA GLU A 64 -12.72 16.91 -12.47
C GLU A 64 -13.15 15.51 -12.91
N ASN A 65 -12.98 15.23 -14.19
CA ASN A 65 -13.47 14.00 -14.78
C ASN A 65 -12.42 12.87 -14.80
N ASP A 66 -11.20 13.16 -14.34
CA ASP A 66 -10.11 12.20 -14.33
C ASP A 66 -10.19 11.35 -13.07
N VAL A 67 -9.86 10.07 -13.22
CA VAL A 67 -9.70 9.16 -12.09
C VAL A 67 -8.24 9.21 -11.68
N VAL A 68 -7.99 9.42 -10.39
CA VAL A 68 -6.68 9.21 -9.80
C VAL A 68 -6.69 8.00 -8.89
N ILE A 69 -5.64 7.18 -9.00
CA ILE A 69 -5.37 6.04 -8.13
C ILE A 69 -4.01 6.29 -7.47
N ILE A 70 -4.03 6.46 -6.15
CA ILE A 70 -2.85 6.54 -5.31
C ILE A 70 -2.53 5.14 -4.82
N VAL A 71 -1.26 4.75 -4.91
CA VAL A 71 -0.79 3.41 -4.56
C VAL A 71 0.51 3.53 -3.76
N ASP A 72 0.63 2.81 -2.64
CA ASP A 72 1.92 2.68 -1.96
C ASP A 72 2.89 1.89 -2.83
N ILE A 73 4.19 2.22 -2.78
CA ILE A 73 5.20 1.61 -3.66
C ILE A 73 5.27 0.08 -3.54
N ASP A 74 4.86 -0.45 -2.39
CA ASP A 74 4.86 -1.87 -2.04
C ASP A 74 3.45 -2.51 -2.07
N CYS A 75 2.55 -1.93 -2.87
CA CYS A 75 1.22 -2.46 -3.18
C CYS A 75 1.09 -2.76 -4.68
N ILE A 76 0.51 -3.91 -5.05
CA ILE A 76 0.23 -4.30 -6.45
C ILE A 76 -1.16 -4.90 -6.61
N PRO A 77 -1.82 -4.69 -7.77
CA PRO A 77 -2.96 -5.51 -8.15
C PRO A 77 -2.51 -6.94 -8.48
N LEU A 78 -3.38 -7.92 -8.22
CA LEU A 78 -3.17 -9.33 -8.55
C LEU A 78 -3.84 -9.75 -9.86
N ASN A 79 -4.71 -8.89 -10.38
CA ASN A 79 -5.43 -9.10 -11.64
C ASN A 79 -5.87 -7.76 -12.25
N ALA A 80 -6.13 -7.72 -13.55
CA ALA A 80 -6.55 -6.49 -14.23
C ALA A 80 -7.93 -5.97 -13.77
N ASN A 81 -8.79 -6.86 -13.27
CA ASN A 81 -10.13 -6.50 -12.80
C ASN A 81 -10.09 -5.70 -11.50
N ALA A 82 -9.08 -5.88 -10.66
CA ALA A 82 -8.84 -5.10 -9.45
C ALA A 82 -8.81 -3.60 -9.78
N VAL A 83 -7.91 -3.19 -10.68
CA VAL A 83 -7.79 -1.79 -11.12
C VAL A 83 -9.08 -1.28 -11.79
N LYS A 84 -9.74 -2.12 -12.61
CA LYS A 84 -11.01 -1.75 -13.26
C LYS A 84 -12.14 -1.49 -12.27
N LYS A 85 -12.27 -2.28 -11.21
CA LYS A 85 -13.25 -2.06 -10.13
C LYS A 85 -13.05 -0.69 -9.49
N ALA A 86 -11.80 -0.34 -9.18
CA ALA A 86 -11.46 0.95 -8.60
C ALA A 86 -11.83 2.12 -9.52
N ILE A 87 -11.52 2.01 -10.81
CA ILE A 87 -11.88 3.03 -11.82
C ILE A 87 -13.40 3.20 -11.93
N ILE A 88 -14.15 2.09 -12.00
CA ILE A 88 -15.61 2.13 -12.12
C ILE A 88 -16.24 2.76 -10.87
N SER A 89 -15.79 2.35 -9.68
CA SER A 89 -16.25 2.91 -8.41
C SER A 89 -15.98 4.42 -8.33
N ALA A 90 -14.76 4.85 -8.63
CA ALA A 90 -14.38 6.27 -8.65
C ALA A 90 -15.25 7.08 -9.64
N ARG A 91 -15.49 6.55 -10.85
CA ARG A 91 -16.34 7.20 -11.87
C ARG A 91 -17.80 7.33 -11.43
N ASN A 92 -18.28 6.41 -10.59
CA ASN A 92 -19.60 6.53 -9.97
C ASN A 92 -19.64 7.54 -8.82
N GLY A 93 -18.55 8.29 -8.59
CA GLY A 93 -18.44 9.32 -7.58
C GLY A 93 -18.03 8.79 -6.21
N HIS A 94 -17.71 7.51 -6.08
CA HIS A 94 -17.32 6.92 -4.80
C HIS A 94 -15.84 7.17 -4.50
N ILE A 95 -15.47 6.95 -3.24
CA ILE A 95 -14.07 6.72 -2.85
C ILE A 95 -13.87 5.23 -2.74
N TYR A 96 -12.85 4.68 -3.39
CA TYR A 96 -12.53 3.26 -3.35
C TYR A 96 -11.19 3.04 -2.68
N GLY A 97 -11.04 2.04 -1.82
CA GLY A 97 -9.70 1.65 -1.38
C GLY A 97 -9.61 0.43 -0.48
N CYS A 98 -8.38 -0.01 -0.26
CA CYS A 98 -8.10 -1.08 0.70
C CYS A 98 -8.39 -0.62 2.12
N ALA A 99 -9.09 -1.45 2.89
CA ALA A 99 -9.49 -1.14 4.25
C ALA A 99 -8.29 -1.19 5.21
N GLN A 100 -8.14 -0.15 6.02
CA GLN A 100 -7.13 -0.08 7.09
C GLN A 100 -7.72 0.54 8.36
N SER A 101 -7.07 0.29 9.50
CA SER A 101 -7.27 1.01 10.74
C SER A 101 -5.92 1.41 11.34
N ALA A 102 -5.82 2.63 11.86
CA ALA A 102 -4.64 3.06 12.58
C ALA A 102 -4.68 2.51 14.01
N ASN A 103 -4.15 1.30 14.22
CA ASN A 103 -4.27 0.56 15.49
C ASN A 103 -3.70 1.30 16.72
N HIS A 104 -2.78 2.24 16.50
CA HIS A 104 -2.20 3.07 17.55
C HIS A 104 -3.04 4.32 17.88
N ILE A 105 -4.13 4.56 17.13
CA ILE A 105 -5.06 5.69 17.27
C ILE A 105 -6.46 5.15 17.61
N ASP A 106 -7.10 4.45 16.68
CA ASP A 106 -8.42 3.83 16.85
C ASP A 106 -8.54 2.60 15.95
N ILE A 107 -8.58 1.44 16.60
CA ILE A 107 -8.75 0.12 16.00
C ILE A 107 -10.10 -0.07 15.27
N ASN A 108 -11.13 0.67 15.69
CA ASN A 108 -12.49 0.55 15.19
C ASN A 108 -12.78 1.49 14.02
N TYR A 109 -11.95 2.51 13.84
CA TYR A 109 -12.06 3.40 12.71
C TYR A 109 -11.43 2.78 11.44
N ILE A 110 -12.31 2.26 10.58
CA ILE A 110 -11.94 1.66 9.29
C ILE A 110 -12.08 2.72 8.18
N TYR A 111 -11.01 2.90 7.41
CA TYR A 111 -10.93 3.88 6.32
C TYR A 111 -10.31 3.29 5.04
N ALA A 112 -10.56 3.95 3.91
CA ALA A 112 -9.90 3.67 2.64
C ALA A 112 -8.48 4.21 2.67
N ALA A 113 -7.48 3.32 2.68
CA ALA A 113 -6.10 3.66 2.95
C ALA A 113 -5.33 4.12 1.70
N PRO A 114 -4.32 5.00 1.86
CA PRO A 114 -3.47 5.44 0.75
C PRO A 114 -2.78 4.32 -0.03
N MET A 115 -2.57 3.13 0.58
CA MET A 115 -1.91 2.00 -0.09
C MET A 115 -2.55 1.63 -1.43
N PHE A 116 -3.86 1.84 -1.55
CA PHE A 116 -4.60 1.74 -2.79
C PHE A 116 -5.89 2.55 -2.62
N LEU A 117 -5.92 3.77 -3.13
CA LEU A 117 -7.01 4.73 -2.99
C LEU A 117 -7.38 5.30 -4.36
N ALA A 118 -8.64 5.21 -4.75
CA ALA A 118 -9.12 5.75 -6.01
C ALA A 118 -10.34 6.67 -5.82
N LEU A 119 -10.34 7.79 -6.53
CA LEU A 119 -11.43 8.76 -6.60
C LEU A 119 -11.26 9.65 -7.83
N THR A 120 -12.28 10.42 -8.17
CA THR A 120 -12.15 11.47 -9.20
C THR A 120 -11.75 12.80 -8.58
N GLY A 121 -11.18 13.71 -9.38
CA GLY A 121 -10.98 15.09 -8.95
C GLY A 121 -12.28 15.77 -8.54
N LYS A 122 -13.40 15.46 -9.21
CA LYS A 122 -14.74 15.90 -8.84
C LYS A 122 -15.14 15.41 -7.45
N THR A 123 -14.95 14.12 -7.14
CA THR A 123 -15.21 13.57 -5.80
C THR A 123 -14.34 14.26 -4.75
N TRP A 124 -13.04 14.45 -5.00
CA TRP A 124 -12.14 15.14 -4.07
C TRP A 124 -12.63 16.56 -3.72
N ARG A 125 -12.97 17.36 -4.72
CA ARG A 125 -13.53 18.71 -4.54
C ARG A 125 -14.89 18.67 -3.87
N GLY A 126 -15.74 17.73 -4.26
CA GLY A 126 -17.09 17.55 -3.73
C GLY A 126 -17.12 17.14 -2.25
N VAL A 127 -16.11 16.42 -1.77
CA VAL A 127 -15.91 16.08 -0.35
C VAL A 127 -15.35 17.27 0.46
N GLY A 128 -14.88 18.33 -0.21
CA GLY A 128 -14.41 19.55 0.45
C GLY A 128 -12.92 19.56 0.78
N ARG A 129 -12.12 18.70 0.14
CA ARG A 129 -10.64 18.72 0.20
C ARG A 129 -10.08 18.67 1.64
N PRO A 130 -10.46 17.67 2.46
CA PRO A 130 -9.97 17.58 3.83
C PRO A 130 -8.45 17.38 3.88
N THR A 131 -7.78 17.87 4.93
CA THR A 131 -6.36 17.53 5.14
C THR A 131 -6.14 16.02 5.17
N LEU A 132 -5.10 15.56 4.47
CA LEU A 132 -4.66 14.17 4.43
C LEU A 132 -3.45 13.90 5.35
N LEU A 133 -2.98 14.93 6.07
CA LEU A 133 -1.91 14.79 7.05
C LEU A 133 -2.38 13.96 8.26
N ALA A 134 -1.48 13.12 8.77
CA ALA A 134 -1.70 12.45 10.05
C ALA A 134 -1.77 13.46 11.19
N ASN A 135 -2.57 13.15 12.19
CA ASN A 135 -2.68 13.89 13.43
C ASN A 135 -3.04 12.92 14.59
N LYS A 136 -3.53 13.46 15.72
CA LYS A 136 -3.88 12.63 16.89
C LYS A 136 -5.13 11.77 16.71
N GLU A 137 -5.97 12.09 15.73
CA GLU A 137 -7.27 11.46 15.47
C GLU A 137 -7.25 10.57 14.24
N PHE A 138 -6.41 10.89 13.25
CA PHE A 138 -6.33 10.18 11.98
C PHE A 138 -4.89 9.94 11.59
N ASP A 139 -4.64 8.78 11.00
CA ASP A 139 -3.42 8.52 10.24
C ASP A 139 -3.53 9.17 8.83
N VAL A 140 -2.45 9.12 8.06
CA VAL A 140 -2.39 9.71 6.71
C VAL A 140 -3.56 9.23 5.85
N GLY A 141 -4.27 10.18 5.24
CA GLY A 141 -5.47 9.93 4.42
C GLY A 141 -6.72 9.49 5.20
N GLY A 142 -6.61 9.12 6.48
CA GLY A 142 -7.71 8.56 7.25
C GLY A 142 -8.92 9.48 7.39
N LYS A 143 -8.69 10.79 7.49
CA LYS A 143 -9.76 11.80 7.62
C LYS A 143 -10.70 11.84 6.40
N LEU A 144 -10.22 11.47 5.21
CA LEU A 144 -10.99 11.52 3.97
C LEU A 144 -12.26 10.67 4.06
N THR A 145 -12.17 9.46 4.61
CA THR A 145 -13.33 8.55 4.72
C THR A 145 -14.43 9.13 5.60
N LEU A 146 -14.08 9.70 6.76
CA LEU A 146 -15.05 10.33 7.65
C LEU A 146 -15.76 11.51 6.97
N VAL A 147 -14.98 12.40 6.34
CA VAL A 147 -15.54 13.60 5.71
C VAL A 147 -16.41 13.22 4.50
N ALA A 148 -15.99 12.23 3.71
CA ALA A 148 -16.77 11.72 2.58
C ALA A 148 -18.13 11.17 3.04
N LYS A 149 -18.14 10.32 4.06
CA LYS A 149 -19.39 9.78 4.64
C LYS A 149 -20.30 10.88 5.17
N ASN A 150 -19.74 11.86 5.89
CA ASN A 150 -20.49 13.00 6.41
C ASN A 150 -21.08 13.88 5.29
N ALA A 151 -20.42 13.95 4.14
CA ALA A 151 -20.88 14.67 2.95
C ALA A 151 -21.79 13.83 2.03
N GLY A 152 -22.15 12.59 2.43
CA GLY A 152 -23.05 11.72 1.67
C GLY A 152 -22.41 10.96 0.51
N TYR A 153 -21.07 10.89 0.45
CA TYR A 153 -20.35 10.09 -0.54
C TYR A 153 -20.16 8.65 -0.05
N SER A 154 -20.35 7.70 -0.97
CA SER A 154 -20.06 6.29 -0.74
C SER A 154 -18.55 6.03 -0.65
N VAL A 155 -18.17 5.10 0.24
CA VAL A 155 -16.79 4.62 0.38
C VAL A 155 -16.78 3.11 0.23
N ASP A 156 -16.24 2.63 -0.88
CA ASP A 156 -16.13 1.21 -1.22
C ASP A 156 -14.81 0.65 -0.67
N LEU A 157 -14.93 -0.25 0.30
CA LEU A 157 -13.79 -0.81 1.02
C LEU A 157 -13.49 -2.25 0.56
N VAL A 158 -12.21 -2.52 0.30
CA VAL A 158 -11.70 -3.85 0.02
C VAL A 158 -11.07 -4.42 1.28
N TYR A 159 -11.57 -5.55 1.76
CA TYR A 159 -11.14 -6.14 3.03
C TYR A 159 -10.06 -7.21 2.84
N PRO A 160 -9.18 -7.41 3.84
CA PRO A 160 -8.15 -8.43 3.79
C PRO A 160 -8.78 -9.84 3.81
N THR A 161 -8.24 -10.75 2.99
CA THR A 161 -8.64 -12.17 2.96
C THR A 161 -7.55 -13.07 3.50
N ASP A 162 -6.28 -12.74 3.25
CA ASP A 162 -5.12 -13.53 3.66
C ASP A 162 -3.98 -12.61 4.09
N TYR A 163 -3.06 -13.13 4.90
CA TYR A 163 -1.85 -12.43 5.32
C TYR A 163 -0.77 -13.42 5.74
N ALA A 164 0.50 -13.07 5.55
CA ALA A 164 1.60 -13.93 5.95
C ALA A 164 1.92 -13.83 7.44
N VAL A 165 1.89 -12.61 7.99
CA VAL A 165 2.18 -12.35 9.41
C VAL A 165 1.10 -11.43 9.98
N PRO A 166 0.18 -11.92 10.82
CA PRO A 166 -0.83 -11.07 11.46
C PRO A 166 -0.16 -10.03 12.35
N LYS A 167 -0.59 -8.77 12.25
CA LYS A 167 -0.03 -7.66 13.02
C LYS A 167 -1.09 -6.78 13.66
N TRP A 168 -2.14 -6.47 12.92
CA TRP A 168 -3.08 -5.40 13.25
C TRP A 168 -4.51 -5.87 13.05
N LEU A 169 -5.37 -5.47 13.97
CA LEU A 169 -6.80 -5.71 13.90
C LEU A 169 -7.45 -4.67 13.01
N LEU A 170 -8.54 -5.02 12.35
CA LEU A 170 -9.34 -4.13 11.52
C LEU A 170 -10.79 -4.19 12.02
N GLY A 171 -11.06 -3.35 13.02
CA GLY A 171 -12.23 -3.51 13.88
C GLY A 171 -12.26 -4.90 14.53
N ASP A 172 -13.47 -5.42 14.71
CA ASP A 172 -13.71 -6.70 15.40
C ASP A 172 -13.78 -7.91 14.45
N SER A 173 -13.61 -7.70 13.14
CA SER A 173 -13.97 -8.71 12.13
C SER A 173 -12.80 -9.23 11.31
N HIS A 174 -11.72 -8.47 11.19
CA HIS A 174 -10.62 -8.78 10.28
C HIS A 174 -9.27 -8.53 10.94
N VAL A 175 -8.24 -9.16 10.39
CA VAL A 175 -6.84 -8.97 10.74
C VAL A 175 -6.06 -8.75 9.46
N TYR A 176 -5.04 -7.92 9.52
CA TYR A 176 -4.07 -7.75 8.46
C TYR A 176 -2.66 -7.64 9.03
N GLY A 177 -1.67 -7.63 8.16
CA GLY A 177 -0.29 -7.51 8.59
C GLY A 177 0.68 -7.59 7.43
N LEU A 178 1.83 -8.22 7.65
CA LEU A 178 2.83 -8.29 6.60
C LEU A 178 2.37 -9.22 5.49
N PHE A 179 2.56 -8.78 4.24
CA PHE A 179 2.20 -9.50 3.03
C PHE A 179 0.71 -9.88 3.03
N THR A 180 -0.16 -8.87 3.01
CA THR A 180 -1.62 -9.02 3.08
C THR A 180 -2.23 -9.03 1.69
N ILE A 181 -3.15 -9.97 1.46
CA ILE A 181 -4.00 -10.05 0.28
C ILE A 181 -5.37 -9.44 0.62
N TYR A 182 -5.84 -8.55 -0.23
CA TYR A 182 -7.15 -7.90 -0.12
C TYR A 182 -8.07 -8.43 -1.21
N ASN A 183 -9.12 -9.17 -0.81
CA ASN A 183 -10.14 -9.75 -1.70
C ASN A 183 -9.59 -10.49 -2.94
N ASN A 184 -8.41 -11.10 -2.85
CA ASN A 184 -7.66 -11.65 -4.00
C ASN A 184 -7.42 -10.65 -5.16
N ASP A 185 -7.61 -9.36 -4.90
CA ASP A 185 -7.50 -8.29 -5.88
C ASP A 185 -6.17 -7.54 -5.72
N TYR A 186 -5.66 -7.40 -4.50
CA TYR A 186 -4.43 -6.65 -4.21
C TYR A 186 -3.53 -7.38 -3.24
N LEU A 187 -2.23 -7.16 -3.37
CA LEU A 187 -1.21 -7.45 -2.36
C LEU A 187 -0.69 -6.14 -1.81
N HIS A 188 -0.59 -6.02 -0.49
CA HIS A 188 0.22 -4.99 0.16
C HIS A 188 1.29 -5.64 1.04
N LEU A 189 2.55 -5.25 0.81
CA LEU A 189 3.70 -5.84 1.47
C LEU A 189 3.75 -5.50 2.96
N PHE A 190 3.53 -4.22 3.29
CA PHE A 190 3.85 -3.58 4.56
C PHE A 190 5.32 -3.73 4.98
N GLU A 191 5.90 -2.64 5.49
CA GLU A 191 7.30 -2.60 5.94
C GLU A 191 8.30 -3.04 4.85
N SER A 192 8.35 -2.30 3.73
CA SER A 192 9.26 -2.41 2.56
C SER A 192 10.77 -2.30 2.84
N ARG A 193 11.20 -2.67 4.04
CA ARG A 193 12.57 -2.89 4.52
C ARG A 193 12.90 -4.35 4.78
N ASN A 194 11.89 -5.23 4.83
CA ASN A 194 12.10 -6.65 5.08
C ASN A 194 12.49 -7.36 3.78
N LYS A 195 13.79 -7.63 3.63
CA LYS A 195 14.36 -8.24 2.41
C LYS A 195 13.66 -9.54 1.98
N PHE A 196 13.29 -10.41 2.93
CA PHE A 196 12.63 -11.67 2.60
C PHE A 196 11.23 -11.46 2.01
N LEU A 197 10.48 -10.51 2.58
CA LEU A 197 9.17 -10.16 2.05
C LEU A 197 9.30 -9.48 0.69
N ILE A 198 10.34 -8.66 0.48
CA ILE A 198 10.65 -8.08 -0.84
C ILE A 198 10.90 -9.19 -1.86
N GLU A 199 11.67 -10.24 -1.53
CA GLU A 199 11.85 -11.37 -2.46
C GLU A 199 10.52 -12.07 -2.76
N CYS A 200 9.66 -12.31 -1.75
CA CYS A 200 8.33 -12.89 -1.98
C CYS A 200 7.44 -11.99 -2.86
N PHE A 201 7.56 -10.66 -2.73
CA PHE A 201 6.83 -9.69 -3.53
C PHE A 201 7.28 -9.73 -4.99
N ILE A 202 8.61 -9.79 -5.21
CA ILE A 202 9.20 -9.91 -6.54
C ILE A 202 8.78 -11.23 -7.19
N ASP A 203 8.87 -12.35 -6.47
CA ASP A 203 8.48 -13.67 -6.99
C ASP A 203 7.01 -13.72 -7.44
N LEU A 204 6.11 -13.14 -6.64
CA LEU A 204 4.69 -13.02 -6.99
C LEU A 204 4.48 -12.09 -8.18
N SER A 205 5.21 -10.97 -8.24
CA SER A 205 5.18 -10.03 -9.36
C SER A 205 5.63 -10.70 -10.66
N ASP A 206 6.73 -11.44 -10.64
CA ASP A 206 7.26 -12.18 -11.79
C ASP A 206 6.26 -13.22 -12.29
N GLU A 207 5.57 -13.91 -11.38
CA GLU A 207 4.52 -14.87 -11.75
C GLU A 207 3.33 -14.16 -12.42
N ILE A 208 2.88 -13.02 -11.89
CA ILE A 208 1.85 -12.18 -12.52
C ILE A 208 2.29 -11.75 -13.92
N ILE A 209 3.53 -11.31 -14.08
CA ILE A 209 4.06 -10.86 -15.38
C ILE A 209 4.08 -12.02 -16.38
N GLN A 210 4.41 -13.24 -15.94
CA GLN A 210 4.45 -14.42 -16.79
C GLN A 210 3.05 -14.92 -17.16
N ILE A 211 2.18 -15.13 -16.17
CA ILE A 211 0.91 -15.84 -16.33
C ILE A 211 -0.28 -14.87 -16.57
N GLY A 212 -0.24 -13.67 -16.02
CA GLY A 212 -1.32 -12.68 -16.06
C GLY A 212 -2.29 -12.85 -14.90
N ASP A 213 -3.58 -13.01 -15.22
CA ASP A 213 -4.64 -13.14 -14.22
C ASP A 213 -4.71 -14.57 -13.62
N ASN A 214 -5.47 -14.73 -12.52
CA ASN A 214 -5.75 -16.00 -11.83
C ASN A 214 -4.54 -16.64 -11.10
N ILE A 215 -3.68 -15.81 -10.53
CA ILE A 215 -2.55 -16.27 -9.72
C ILE A 215 -3.04 -16.87 -8.40
N ASP A 216 -2.45 -17.99 -7.99
CA ASP A 216 -2.65 -18.55 -6.66
C ASP A 216 -1.68 -17.88 -5.66
N SER A 217 -2.12 -16.78 -5.05
CA SER A 217 -1.31 -16.01 -4.09
C SER A 217 -1.00 -16.77 -2.80
N ARG A 218 -1.77 -17.82 -2.46
CA ARG A 218 -1.63 -18.56 -1.19
C ARG A 218 -0.24 -19.18 -1.00
N LYS A 219 0.39 -19.68 -2.07
CA LYS A 219 1.74 -20.24 -1.99
C LYS A 219 2.79 -19.19 -1.58
N HIS A 220 2.59 -17.95 -2.03
CA HIS A 220 3.46 -16.82 -1.68
C HIS A 220 3.20 -16.34 -0.25
N VAL A 221 1.93 -16.31 0.18
CA VAL A 221 1.56 -16.04 1.58
C VAL A 221 2.21 -17.06 2.53
N ILE A 222 2.13 -18.36 2.21
CA ILE A 222 2.75 -19.43 3.00
C ILE A 222 4.28 -19.26 3.03
N LYS A 223 4.91 -19.02 1.88
CA LYS A 223 6.36 -18.78 1.80
C LYS A 223 6.78 -17.59 2.68
N ALA A 224 6.13 -16.44 2.51
CA ALA A 224 6.37 -15.24 3.29
C ALA A 224 6.19 -15.46 4.80
N SER A 225 5.21 -16.29 5.19
CA SER A 225 4.93 -16.63 6.58
C SER A 225 6.06 -17.47 7.19
N ILE A 226 6.49 -18.53 6.48
CA ILE A 226 7.58 -19.42 6.89
C ILE A 226 8.90 -18.63 7.03
N GLU A 227 9.25 -17.82 6.04
CA GLU A 227 10.49 -17.04 6.06
C GLU A 227 10.50 -16.01 7.20
N SER A 228 9.36 -15.35 7.43
CA SER A 228 9.20 -14.42 8.54
C SER A 228 9.31 -15.14 9.89
N HIS A 229 8.70 -16.32 10.03
CA HIS A 229 8.78 -17.14 11.25
C HIS A 229 10.21 -17.60 11.53
N ASN A 230 10.91 -18.14 10.52
CA ASN A 230 12.30 -18.58 10.63
C ASN A 230 13.24 -17.43 11.02
N THR A 231 13.03 -16.26 10.41
CA THR A 231 13.80 -15.05 10.74
C THR A 231 13.55 -14.61 12.18
N TYR A 232 12.29 -14.63 12.63
CA TYR A 232 11.94 -14.33 14.02
C TYR A 232 12.62 -15.30 14.98
N LEU A 233 12.52 -16.62 14.75
CA LEU A 233 13.14 -17.64 15.58
C LEU A 233 14.65 -17.47 15.65
N LYS A 234 15.31 -17.29 14.51
CA LYS A 234 16.76 -17.05 14.44
C LYS A 234 17.16 -15.84 15.28
N ASN A 235 16.47 -14.71 15.10
CA ASN A 235 16.73 -13.49 15.86
C ASN A 235 16.45 -13.65 17.36
N TYR A 236 15.41 -14.40 17.73
CA TYR A 236 15.08 -14.68 19.12
C TYR A 236 16.15 -15.55 19.80
N LEU A 237 16.57 -16.63 19.15
CA LEU A 237 17.62 -17.52 19.64
C LEU A 237 18.96 -16.79 19.73
N ASP A 238 19.34 -16.03 18.71
CA ASP A 238 20.53 -15.17 18.73
C ASP A 238 20.45 -14.15 19.87
N LYS A 239 19.27 -13.59 20.14
CA LYS A 239 19.10 -12.67 21.27
C LYS A 239 19.35 -13.36 22.61
N LYS A 240 18.95 -14.62 22.77
CA LYS A 240 19.09 -15.36 24.02
C LYS A 240 20.47 -16.00 24.21
N SER A 241 21.23 -16.22 23.13
CA SER A 241 22.56 -16.84 23.18
C SER A 241 23.62 -15.98 23.89
N ILE A 242 24.63 -16.63 24.48
CA ILE A 242 25.77 -15.96 25.13
C ILE A 242 26.54 -15.11 24.12
N LEU A 243 26.85 -15.68 22.94
CA LEU A 243 27.52 -14.96 21.85
C LEU A 243 26.72 -13.74 21.39
N GLY A 244 25.40 -13.87 21.29
CA GLY A 244 24.55 -12.75 20.94
C GLY A 244 24.53 -11.65 22.00
N LYS A 245 24.53 -12.01 23.29
CA LYS A 245 24.69 -11.04 24.40
C LYS A 245 26.01 -10.29 24.27
N ILE A 246 27.11 -11.02 24.06
CA ILE A 246 28.45 -10.43 23.87
C ILE A 246 28.46 -9.47 22.67
N LYS A 247 27.92 -9.89 21.52
CA LYS A 247 27.85 -9.05 20.30
C LYS A 247 27.08 -7.74 20.54
N ARG A 248 25.97 -7.80 21.29
CA ARG A 248 25.18 -6.62 21.65
C ARG A 248 25.90 -5.69 22.61
N GLU A 249 26.53 -6.22 23.65
CA GLU A 249 27.32 -5.41 24.58
C GLU A 249 28.52 -4.75 23.88
N TRP A 250 29.18 -5.47 22.97
CA TRP A 250 30.25 -4.90 22.16
C TRP A 250 29.77 -3.78 21.23
N SER A 251 28.59 -3.95 20.60
CA SER A 251 27.98 -2.92 19.77
C SER A 251 27.59 -1.68 20.60
N ARG A 252 27.04 -1.87 21.81
CA ARG A 252 26.74 -0.79 22.77
C ARG A 252 28.01 -0.07 23.20
N PHE A 253 29.08 -0.81 23.50
CA PHE A 253 30.38 -0.26 23.86
C PHE A 253 30.97 0.60 22.74
N LYS A 254 30.95 0.12 21.49
CA LYS A 254 31.36 0.91 20.32
C LYS A 254 30.56 2.21 20.18
N LYS A 255 29.23 2.13 20.29
CA LYS A 255 28.36 3.31 20.19
C LYS A 255 28.66 4.34 21.29
N ARG A 256 28.93 3.89 22.53
CA ARG A 256 29.31 4.78 23.65
C ARG A 256 30.67 5.44 23.47
N ARG A 257 31.61 4.82 22.75
CA ARG A 257 32.92 5.42 22.44
C ARG A 257 32.83 6.46 21.32
N LEU A 258 31.98 6.22 20.32
CA LEU A 258 31.78 7.17 19.21
C LEU A 258 31.09 8.47 19.67
N VAL A 259 30.20 8.42 20.66
CA VAL A 259 29.51 9.60 21.23
C VAL A 259 30.40 10.42 22.18
N LYS A 260 31.60 9.95 22.53
CA LYS A 260 32.52 10.66 23.45
C LYS A 260 33.61 11.48 22.73
N ASN A 261 33.56 11.56 21.40
CA ASN A 261 34.56 12.27 20.59
C ASN A 261 34.00 13.54 19.90
N ASP A 262 32.84 14.04 20.34
CA ASP A 262 32.29 15.35 19.96
C ASP A 262 32.31 16.31 21.16
#